data_AF-A0A6V7W899-F1
#
_entry.id   AF-A0A6V7W899-F1
#
_cell.length_a   1.000
_cell.length_b   1.000
_cell.length_c   1.000
_cell.angle_alpha   90.00
_cell.angle_beta   90.00
_cell.angle_gamma   90.00
#
_symmetry.space_group_name_H-M   'P 1'
#
loop_
_entity.id
_entity.type
_entity.pdbx_description
1 polymer ?
#
loop_
_entity_poly.entity_id
_entity_poly.type
_entity_poly.pdbx_seq_one_letter_code
_entity_poly.pdbx_strand_id
1 'polypeptide(L)'
;MNFRFYIFLHILPIFTLSVFILYQILSKIGAHSEFPVTGNLADIFGLTSIIDARLIYAPLLLTSMLLHIIVGFLVKYKGDLANEKLRKLFRSLSLIVFVNIGGYFIFNVIFGLIMAFLPISPEMIWYLSGYLAIILNVSAAVNAPILYFNSTDYNTAFKKEFGIIKTKLIKNNTVDNSIVVYK
;
A
#
# COMPACT_ATOMS: atom_id res chain seq x y z
N MET A 1 26.26 11.50 2.16
CA MET A 1 25.31 11.16 3.25
C MET A 1 25.52 9.71 3.65
N ASN A 2 25.66 9.40 4.93
CA ASN A 2 25.88 8.03 5.42
C ASN A 2 24.62 7.17 5.15
N PHE A 3 24.76 6.06 4.44
CA PHE A 3 23.65 5.17 4.08
C PHE A 3 22.85 4.68 5.30
N ARG A 4 23.52 4.40 6.43
CA ARG A 4 22.86 4.00 7.68
C ARG A 4 22.00 5.13 8.26
N PHE A 5 22.50 6.35 8.20
CA PHE A 5 21.78 7.54 8.65
C PHE A 5 20.57 7.83 7.76
N TYR A 6 20.68 7.63 6.45
CA TYR A 6 19.56 7.72 5.52
C TYR A 6 18.45 6.70 5.82
N ILE A 7 18.83 5.43 6.02
CA ILE A 7 17.87 4.39 6.40
C ILE A 7 17.20 4.75 7.72
N PHE A 8 17.96 5.19 8.73
CA PHE A 8 17.41 5.61 10.01
C PHE A 8 16.37 6.74 9.87
N LEU A 9 16.67 7.76 9.05
CA LEU A 9 15.74 8.85 8.76
C LEU A 9 14.46 8.42 8.02
N HIS A 10 14.47 7.28 7.31
CA HIS A 10 13.26 6.71 6.70
C HIS A 10 12.50 5.79 7.66
N ILE A 11 13.20 4.99 8.46
CA ILE A 11 12.57 4.07 9.42
C ILE A 11 11.88 4.85 10.54
N LEU A 12 12.51 5.90 11.06
CA LEU A 12 11.99 6.61 12.23
C LEU A 12 10.59 7.21 12.00
N PRO A 13 10.30 7.95 10.91
CA PRO A 13 8.94 8.44 10.63
C PRO A 13 7.92 7.31 10.42
N ILE A 14 8.32 6.22 9.74
CA ILE A 14 7.45 5.06 9.52
C ILE A 14 7.08 4.44 10.86
N PHE A 15 8.08 4.20 11.72
CA PHE A 15 7.87 3.64 13.05
C PHE A 15 6.97 4.53 13.91
N THR A 16 7.24 5.83 13.96
CA THR A 16 6.41 6.79 14.70
C THR A 16 4.97 6.79 14.19
N LEU A 17 4.76 6.76 12.88
CA LEU A 17 3.43 6.67 12.28
C LEU A 17 2.74 5.34 12.64
N SER A 18 3.46 4.22 12.62
CA SER A 18 2.92 2.91 13.02
C SER A 18 2.49 2.89 14.49
N VAL A 19 3.29 3.47 15.40
CA VAL A 19 2.94 3.58 16.82
C VAL A 19 1.71 4.47 17.00
N PHE A 20 1.62 5.59 16.29
CA PHE A 20 0.43 6.46 16.31
C PHE A 20 -0.83 5.75 15.81
N ILE A 21 -0.74 5.00 14.71
CA ILE A 21 -1.83 4.19 14.16
C ILE A 21 -2.30 3.15 15.19
N LEU A 22 -1.36 2.45 15.83
CA LEU A 22 -1.68 1.46 16.86
C LEU A 22 -2.39 2.11 18.05
N TYR A 23 -1.89 3.25 18.53
CA TYR A 23 -2.54 4.01 19.60
C TYR A 23 -3.98 4.39 19.26
N GLN A 24 -4.24 4.84 18.02
CA GLN A 24 -5.59 5.17 17.58
C GLN A 24 -6.49 3.93 17.60
N ILE A 25 -6.04 2.81 17.04
CA ILE A 25 -6.81 1.55 17.05
C ILE A 25 -7.17 1.13 18.49
N LEU A 26 -6.19 1.13 19.40
CA LEU A 26 -6.41 0.78 20.80
C LEU A 26 -7.40 1.72 21.48
N SER A 27 -7.31 3.02 21.20
CA SER A 27 -8.25 4.02 21.71
C SER A 27 -9.67 3.79 21.19
N LYS A 28 -9.84 3.36 19.94
CA LYS A 28 -11.15 3.04 19.36
C LYS A 28 -11.77 1.79 19.95
N ILE A 29 -10.96 0.75 20.21
CA ILE A 29 -11.42 -0.47 20.88
C ILE A 29 -12.04 -0.13 22.24
N GLY A 30 -11.40 0.75 23.02
CA GLY A 30 -11.92 1.18 24.31
C GLY A 30 -13.16 2.09 24.22
N ALA A 31 -13.27 2.91 23.18
CA ALA A 31 -14.34 3.90 23.03
C ALA A 31 -15.62 3.36 22.36
N HIS A 32 -15.52 2.25 21.61
CA HIS A 32 -16.62 1.67 20.83
C HIS A 32 -16.73 0.17 21.11
N SER A 33 -17.05 -0.20 22.35
CA SER A 33 -17.07 -1.60 22.81
C SER A 33 -18.10 -2.48 22.10
N GLU A 34 -19.13 -1.84 21.56
CA GLU A 34 -20.26 -2.41 20.85
C GLU A 34 -20.00 -2.61 19.34
N PHE A 35 -18.88 -2.10 18.81
CA PHE A 35 -18.49 -2.26 17.41
C PHE A 35 -17.20 -3.09 17.25
N PRO A 36 -17.16 -4.03 16.30
CA PRO A 36 -15.95 -4.79 16.02
C PRO A 36 -14.89 -3.89 15.35
N VAL A 37 -13.87 -3.51 16.12
CA VAL A 37 -12.68 -2.84 15.57
C VAL A 37 -11.78 -3.91 14.95
N THR A 38 -11.63 -3.83 13.62
CA THR A 38 -10.88 -4.81 12.81
C THR A 38 -9.39 -4.51 12.70
N GLY A 39 -8.95 -3.35 13.19
CA GLY A 39 -7.58 -2.85 13.05
C GLY A 39 -7.28 -2.29 11.66
N ASN A 40 -8.31 -2.08 10.84
CA ASN A 40 -8.17 -1.52 9.51
C ASN A 40 -8.10 0.02 9.58
N LEU A 41 -7.53 0.64 8.54
CA LEU A 41 -7.51 2.10 8.43
C LEU A 41 -8.91 2.72 8.48
N ALA A 42 -9.90 1.98 7.99
CA ALA A 42 -11.32 2.27 8.15
C ALA A 42 -11.74 2.62 9.58
N ASP A 43 -11.29 1.83 10.57
CA ASP A 43 -11.67 2.00 11.97
C ASP A 43 -11.07 3.30 12.55
N ILE A 44 -9.92 3.71 12.02
CA ILE A 44 -9.21 4.93 12.41
C ILE A 44 -9.91 6.18 11.85
N PHE A 45 -10.40 6.11 10.61
CA PHE A 45 -10.98 7.26 9.91
C PHE A 45 -12.51 7.37 10.02
N GLY A 46 -13.20 6.26 10.26
CA GLY A 46 -14.65 6.19 10.26
C GLY A 46 -15.29 6.41 11.63
N LEU A 47 -14.64 5.99 12.70
CA LEU A 47 -15.15 6.16 14.06
C LEU A 47 -14.78 7.55 14.58
N THR A 48 -15.63 8.14 15.42
CA THR A 48 -15.34 9.42 16.08
C THR A 48 -14.26 9.28 17.16
N SER A 49 -13.36 10.25 17.26
CA SER A 49 -12.33 10.36 18.33
C SER A 49 -12.14 11.82 18.71
N ILE A 50 -11.49 12.05 19.85
CA ILE A 50 -11.08 13.38 20.32
C ILE A 50 -10.25 14.11 19.26
N ILE A 51 -9.36 13.38 18.58
CA ILE A 51 -8.56 13.91 17.47
C ILE A 51 -8.98 13.17 16.21
N ASP A 52 -9.42 13.91 15.20
CA ASP A 52 -9.73 13.37 13.89
C ASP A 52 -8.42 12.98 13.18
N ALA A 53 -8.19 11.68 13.02
CA ALA A 53 -6.98 11.15 12.39
C ALA A 53 -6.78 11.66 10.96
N ARG A 54 -7.85 12.08 10.27
CA ARG A 54 -7.80 12.65 8.92
C ARG A 54 -7.00 13.95 8.89
N LEU A 55 -7.06 14.76 9.95
CA LEU A 55 -6.32 16.03 10.06
C LEU A 55 -4.80 15.84 10.13
N ILE A 56 -4.34 14.67 10.57
CA ILE A 56 -2.91 14.33 10.62
C ILE A 56 -2.50 13.56 9.36
N TYR A 57 -3.34 12.62 8.92
CA TYR A 57 -3.00 11.74 7.80
C TYR A 57 -3.04 12.43 6.44
N ALA A 58 -4.01 13.32 6.19
CA ALA A 58 -4.13 14.01 4.91
C ALA A 58 -2.92 14.92 4.61
N PRO A 59 -2.41 15.76 5.55
CA PRO A 59 -1.18 16.51 5.34
C PRO A 59 0.03 15.61 5.08
N LEU A 60 0.17 14.49 5.80
CA LEU A 60 1.27 13.55 5.60
C LEU A 60 1.25 12.93 4.20
N LEU A 61 0.08 12.49 3.72
CA LEU A 61 -0.08 11.99 2.36
C LEU A 61 0.26 13.08 1.33
N LEU A 62 -0.24 14.30 1.53
CA LEU A 62 0.04 15.42 0.64
C LEU A 62 1.53 15.76 0.59
N THR A 63 2.20 15.84 1.74
CA THR A 63 3.66 16.04 1.82
C THR A 63 4.40 14.91 1.10
N SER A 64 3.97 13.66 1.27
CA SER A 64 4.58 12.53 0.57
C SER A 64 4.41 12.65 -0.96
N MET A 65 3.22 13.04 -1.45
CA MET A 65 3.01 13.30 -2.88
C MET A 65 3.93 14.42 -3.38
N LEU A 66 4.00 15.55 -2.66
CA LEU A 66 4.85 16.69 -3.04
C LEU A 66 6.32 16.32 -3.08
N LEU A 67 6.82 15.60 -2.06
CA LEU A 67 8.21 15.13 -2.03
C LEU A 67 8.53 14.22 -3.21
N HIS A 68 7.61 13.32 -3.57
CA HIS A 68 7.81 12.46 -4.73
C HIS A 68 7.78 13.21 -6.06
N ILE A 69 6.92 14.23 -6.19
CA ILE A 69 6.92 15.12 -7.35
C ILE A 69 8.26 15.86 -7.44
N ILE A 70 8.77 16.39 -6.33
CA ILE A 70 10.07 17.07 -6.26
C ILE A 70 11.21 16.12 -6.65
N VAL A 71 11.24 14.91 -6.09
CA VAL A 71 12.24 13.89 -6.45
C VAL A 71 12.14 13.53 -7.94
N GLY A 72 10.93 13.38 -8.47
CA GLY A 72 10.69 13.14 -9.89
C GLY A 72 11.25 14.26 -10.77
N PHE A 73 11.05 15.52 -10.39
CA PHE A 73 11.64 16.67 -11.08
C PHE A 73 13.16 16.71 -10.97
N LEU A 74 13.72 16.50 -9.77
CA LEU A 74 15.17 16.48 -9.57
C LEU A 74 15.84 15.40 -10.43
N VAL A 75 15.25 14.21 -10.51
CA VAL A 75 15.73 13.14 -11.38
C VAL A 75 15.63 13.52 -12.84
N LYS A 76 14.53 14.16 -13.25
CA LYS A 76 14.33 14.61 -14.64
C LYS A 76 15.36 15.65 -15.08
N TYR A 77 15.73 16.59 -14.20
CA TYR A 77 16.57 17.75 -14.56
C TYR A 77 18.04 17.62 -14.16
N LYS A 78 18.35 16.86 -13.10
CA LYS A 78 19.72 16.70 -12.58
C LYS A 78 20.24 15.26 -12.64
N GLY A 79 19.36 14.29 -12.90
CA GLY A 79 19.78 12.90 -13.02
C GLY A 79 20.61 12.73 -14.28
N ASP A 80 21.70 11.96 -14.17
CA ASP A 80 22.39 11.41 -15.33
C ASP A 80 21.49 10.34 -15.98
N LEU A 81 20.46 10.82 -16.69
CA LEU A 81 19.47 10.01 -17.39
C LEU A 81 20.08 9.21 -18.54
N ALA A 82 21.38 9.37 -18.82
CA ALA A 82 22.13 8.51 -19.72
C ALA A 82 22.13 7.04 -19.22
N ASN A 83 22.04 6.83 -17.89
CA ASN A 83 21.94 5.48 -17.35
C ASN A 83 20.50 4.94 -17.48
N GLU A 84 20.29 4.10 -18.49
CA GLU A 84 19.00 3.49 -18.80
C GLU A 84 18.41 2.70 -17.62
N LYS A 85 19.25 2.02 -16.81
CA LYS A 85 18.79 1.28 -15.62
C LYS A 85 18.20 2.23 -14.58
N LEU A 86 18.90 3.33 -14.31
CA LEU A 86 18.45 4.34 -13.35
C LEU A 86 17.12 4.98 -13.79
N ARG A 87 17.00 5.29 -15.10
CA ARG A 87 15.78 5.82 -15.70
C ARG A 87 14.58 4.86 -15.55
N LYS A 88 14.78 3.57 -15.83
CA LYS A 88 13.74 2.53 -15.66
C LYS A 88 13.34 2.36 -14.18
N LEU A 89 14.30 2.39 -13.27
CA LEU A 89 14.05 2.33 -11.83
C LEU A 89 13.18 3.49 -11.37
N PHE A 90 13.54 4.73 -11.73
CA PHE A 90 12.76 5.91 -11.37
C PHE A 90 11.36 5.92 -11.99
N ARG A 91 11.21 5.48 -13.25
CA ARG A 91 9.89 5.32 -13.87
C ARG A 91 9.00 4.37 -13.08
N SER A 92 9.55 3.22 -12.69
CA SER A 92 8.83 2.22 -11.89
C SER A 92 8.43 2.77 -10.52
N LEU A 93 9.38 3.40 -9.83
CA LEU A 93 9.15 3.99 -8.51
C LEU A 93 8.10 5.10 -8.57
N SER A 94 8.18 5.97 -9.56
CA SER A 94 7.20 7.04 -9.77
C SER A 94 5.80 6.48 -10.02
N LEU A 95 5.67 5.45 -10.87
CA LEU A 95 4.39 4.77 -11.11
C LEU A 95 3.84 4.10 -9.84
N ILE A 96 4.70 3.39 -9.09
CA ILE A 96 4.33 2.75 -7.81
C ILE A 96 3.79 3.78 -6.84
N VAL A 97 4.53 4.86 -6.64
CA VAL A 97 4.15 5.94 -5.72
C VAL A 97 2.86 6.60 -6.18
N PHE A 98 2.74 6.92 -7.47
CA PHE A 98 1.57 7.57 -8.04
C PHE A 98 0.32 6.69 -7.86
N VAL A 99 0.39 5.41 -8.19
CA VAL A 99 -0.73 4.48 -8.04
C VAL A 99 -1.05 4.24 -6.57
N ASN A 100 -0.03 4.00 -5.74
CA ASN A 100 -0.18 3.69 -4.31
C ASN A 100 -0.77 4.89 -3.56
N ILE A 101 -0.08 6.04 -3.58
CA ILE A 101 -0.56 7.25 -2.91
C ILE A 101 -1.85 7.78 -3.56
N GLY A 102 -1.97 7.69 -4.89
CA GLY A 102 -3.21 8.04 -5.59
C GLY A 102 -4.41 7.22 -5.13
N GLY A 103 -4.24 5.92 -4.88
CA GLY A 103 -5.28 5.07 -4.31
C GLY A 103 -5.71 5.54 -2.92
N TYR A 104 -4.75 5.84 -2.03
CA TYR A 104 -5.04 6.43 -0.72
C TYR A 104 -5.75 7.77 -0.82
N PHE A 105 -5.34 8.63 -1.76
CA PHE A 105 -5.97 9.92 -1.99
C PHE A 105 -7.41 9.77 -2.47
N ILE A 106 -7.65 8.94 -3.49
CA ILE A 106 -8.98 8.67 -4.05
C ILE A 106 -9.91 8.09 -2.97
N PHE A 107 -9.43 7.14 -2.17
CA PHE A 107 -10.16 6.60 -1.03
C PHE A 107 -10.63 7.73 -0.09
N ASN A 108 -9.72 8.58 0.35
CA ASN A 108 -10.02 9.65 1.31
C ASN A 108 -10.98 10.70 0.73
N VAL A 109 -10.82 11.07 -0.54
CA VAL A 109 -11.70 12.03 -1.21
C VAL A 109 -13.11 11.46 -1.36
N ILE A 110 -13.26 10.24 -1.88
CA ILE A 110 -14.58 9.62 -2.06
C ILE A 110 -15.26 9.42 -0.70
N PHE A 111 -14.54 8.88 0.28
CA PHE A 111 -15.06 8.68 1.63
C PHE A 111 -15.48 10.01 2.27
N GLY A 112 -14.64 11.04 2.19
CA GLY A 112 -14.93 12.37 2.72
C GLY A 112 -16.14 13.04 2.06
N LEU A 113 -16.26 12.95 0.73
CA LEU A 113 -17.43 13.46 0.01
C LEU A 113 -18.72 12.75 0.44
N ILE A 114 -18.71 11.41 0.51
CA ILE A 114 -19.88 10.65 0.94
C ILE A 114 -20.30 11.04 2.35
N MET A 115 -19.35 11.11 3.28
CA MET A 115 -19.60 11.52 4.67
C MET A 115 -20.10 12.97 4.80
N ALA A 116 -19.74 13.85 3.88
CA ALA A 116 -20.17 15.25 3.90
C ALA A 116 -21.59 15.46 3.36
N PHE A 117 -22.02 14.63 2.41
CA PHE A 117 -23.29 14.83 1.69
C PHE A 117 -24.40 13.86 2.09
N LEU A 118 -24.07 12.72 2.69
CA LEU A 118 -25.06 11.70 3.06
C LEU A 118 -25.10 11.52 4.59
N PRO A 119 -26.31 11.40 5.18
CA PRO A 119 -26.43 10.96 6.57
C PRO A 119 -26.12 9.46 6.65
N ILE A 120 -24.90 9.13 7.04
CA ILE A 120 -24.39 7.75 7.11
C ILE A 120 -24.45 7.28 8.58
N SER A 121 -25.09 6.14 8.84
CA SER A 121 -25.06 5.52 10.18
C SER A 121 -23.70 4.86 10.45
N PRO A 122 -23.30 4.66 11.72
CA PRO A 122 -22.01 4.01 12.04
C PRO A 122 -21.79 2.66 11.35
N GLU A 123 -22.84 1.85 11.20
CA GLU A 123 -22.79 0.57 10.49
C GLU A 123 -22.49 0.78 9.00
N MET A 124 -23.14 1.77 8.38
CA MET A 124 -22.90 2.10 6.97
C MET A 124 -21.49 2.64 6.73
N ILE A 125 -20.89 3.34 7.70
CA ILE A 125 -19.48 3.76 7.64
C ILE A 125 -18.58 2.53 7.50
N TRP A 126 -18.83 1.49 8.30
CA TRP A 126 -18.05 0.26 8.25
C TRP A 126 -18.13 -0.41 6.88
N TYR A 127 -19.33 -0.60 6.34
CA TYR A 127 -19.51 -1.15 4.98
C TYR A 127 -18.85 -0.29 3.91
N LEU A 128 -19.08 1.02 3.92
CA LEU A 128 -18.49 1.96 2.98
C LEU A 128 -16.97 1.88 2.98
N SER A 129 -16.38 1.86 4.18
CA SER A 129 -14.94 1.77 4.35
C SER A 129 -14.38 0.44 3.83
N GLY A 130 -15.08 -0.67 4.03
CA GLY A 130 -14.71 -1.99 3.50
C GLY A 130 -14.75 -2.02 1.97
N TYR A 131 -15.78 -1.45 1.34
CA TYR A 131 -15.85 -1.34 -0.12
C TYR A 131 -14.74 -0.47 -0.69
N LEU A 132 -14.48 0.69 -0.09
CA LEU A 132 -13.42 1.58 -0.56
C LEU A 132 -12.02 0.99 -0.28
N ALA A 133 -11.85 0.13 0.73
CA ALA A 133 -10.59 -0.56 1.00
C ALA A 133 -10.16 -1.48 -0.16
N ILE A 134 -11.10 -1.92 -1.02
CA ILE A 134 -10.76 -2.63 -2.26
C ILE A 134 -9.86 -1.77 -3.15
N ILE A 135 -10.14 -0.47 -3.25
CA ILE A 135 -9.32 0.48 -4.04
C ILE A 135 -7.90 0.53 -3.48
N LEU A 136 -7.76 0.58 -2.15
CA LEU A 136 -6.46 0.58 -1.47
C LEU A 136 -5.69 -0.71 -1.72
N ASN A 137 -6.36 -1.87 -1.60
CA ASN A 137 -5.74 -3.16 -1.81
C ASN A 137 -5.28 -3.36 -3.27
N VAL A 138 -6.11 -2.94 -4.24
CA VAL A 138 -5.73 -2.95 -5.65
C VAL A 138 -4.54 -2.03 -5.89
N SER A 139 -4.60 -0.81 -5.37
CA SER A 139 -3.53 0.18 -5.46
C SER A 139 -2.20 -0.33 -4.88
N ALA A 140 -2.23 -1.02 -3.74
CA ALA A 140 -1.06 -1.67 -3.15
C ALA A 140 -0.57 -2.88 -3.97
N ALA A 141 -1.49 -3.70 -4.49
CA ALA A 141 -1.16 -4.91 -5.24
C ALA A 141 -0.51 -4.61 -6.60
N VAL A 142 -0.89 -3.48 -7.25
CA VAL A 142 -0.37 -3.06 -8.56
C VAL A 142 1.15 -2.78 -8.55
N ASN A 143 1.76 -2.64 -7.38
CA ASN A 143 3.21 -2.52 -7.24
C ASN A 143 3.97 -3.69 -7.91
N ALA A 144 3.50 -4.93 -7.74
CA ALA A 144 4.15 -6.10 -8.32
C ALA A 144 4.02 -6.15 -9.86
N PRO A 145 2.83 -5.95 -10.47
CA PRO A 145 2.70 -5.77 -11.92
C PRO A 145 3.57 -4.65 -12.47
N ILE A 146 3.60 -3.47 -11.85
CA ILE A 146 4.44 -2.34 -12.31
C ILE A 146 5.90 -2.76 -12.36
N LEU A 147 6.42 -3.38 -11.29
CA LEU A 147 7.79 -3.88 -11.23
C LEU A 147 8.04 -4.96 -12.29
N TYR A 148 7.11 -5.90 -12.48
CA TYR A 148 7.24 -6.97 -13.46
C TYR A 148 7.39 -6.46 -14.90
N PHE A 149 6.64 -5.41 -15.26
CA PHE A 149 6.71 -4.83 -16.61
C PHE A 149 7.86 -3.82 -16.80
N ASN A 150 8.33 -3.18 -15.73
CA ASN A 150 9.30 -2.08 -15.83
C ASN A 150 10.72 -2.41 -15.34
N SER A 151 10.90 -3.48 -14.56
CA SER A 151 12.20 -3.94 -14.06
C SER A 151 12.58 -5.29 -14.67
N THR A 152 13.64 -5.30 -15.48
CA THR A 152 14.20 -6.53 -16.08
C THR A 152 14.67 -7.53 -15.02
N ASP A 153 15.23 -7.01 -13.94
CA ASP A 153 15.78 -7.84 -12.86
C ASP A 153 14.65 -8.50 -12.08
N TYR A 154 13.58 -7.75 -11.79
CA TYR A 154 12.38 -8.29 -11.15
C TYR A 154 11.67 -9.30 -12.06
N ASN A 155 11.51 -9.00 -13.36
CA ASN A 155 10.90 -9.91 -14.33
C ASN A 155 11.64 -11.26 -14.41
N THR A 156 12.98 -11.19 -14.49
CA THR A 156 13.85 -12.37 -14.55
C THR A 156 13.75 -13.19 -13.28
N ALA A 157 13.82 -12.54 -12.10
CA ALA A 157 13.65 -13.20 -10.82
C ALA A 157 12.27 -13.86 -10.69
N PHE A 158 11.20 -13.16 -11.05
CA PHE A 158 9.84 -13.68 -11.02
C PHE A 158 9.68 -14.91 -11.90
N LYS A 159 10.14 -14.87 -13.16
CA LYS A 159 10.07 -16.01 -14.08
C LYS A 159 10.84 -17.23 -13.57
N LYS A 160 12.01 -17.01 -12.96
CA LYS A 160 12.80 -18.07 -12.34
C LYS A 160 12.04 -18.75 -11.19
N GLU A 161 11.54 -17.97 -10.24
CA GLU A 161 10.79 -18.50 -9.08
C GLU A 161 9.48 -19.17 -9.51
N PHE A 162 8.74 -18.54 -10.44
CA PHE A 162 7.52 -19.11 -11.00
C PHE A 162 7.78 -20.43 -11.73
N GLY A 163 8.92 -20.54 -12.43
CA GLY A 163 9.36 -21.80 -13.04
C GLY A 163 9.58 -22.91 -12.01
N ILE A 164 10.25 -22.61 -10.89
CA ILE A 164 10.47 -23.56 -9.79
C ILE A 164 9.13 -24.04 -9.21
N ILE A 165 8.20 -23.12 -8.96
CA ILE A 165 6.85 -23.44 -8.44
C ILE A 165 6.12 -24.34 -9.44
N LYS A 166 6.10 -23.98 -10.72
CA LYS A 166 5.45 -24.77 -11.78
C LYS A 166 6.01 -26.19 -11.84
N THR A 167 7.34 -26.35 -11.79
CA THR A 167 7.97 -27.67 -11.78
C THR A 167 7.60 -28.48 -10.54
N LYS A 168 7.57 -27.87 -9.35
CA LYS A 168 7.15 -28.54 -8.11
C LYS A 168 5.69 -28.99 -8.16
N LEU A 169 4.79 -28.14 -8.64
CA LEU A 169 3.36 -28.47 -8.79
C LEU A 169 3.14 -29.63 -9.76
N ILE A 170 3.83 -29.62 -10.91
CA ILE A 170 3.75 -30.72 -11.89
C ILE A 170 4.32 -32.02 -11.29
N LYS A 171 5.44 -31.95 -10.56
CA LYS A 171 6.05 -33.12 -9.92
C LYS A 171 5.15 -33.71 -8.83
N ASN A 172 4.47 -32.88 -8.04
CA ASN A 172 3.55 -33.37 -7.01
C ASN A 172 2.29 -34.00 -7.63
N ASN A 173 1.73 -33.39 -8.69
CA ASN A 173 0.56 -33.96 -9.39
C ASN A 173 0.89 -35.28 -10.12
N THR A 174 2.13 -35.46 -10.59
CA THR A 174 2.56 -36.74 -11.20
C THR A 174 2.79 -37.83 -10.17
N VAL A 175 3.25 -37.49 -8.96
CA VAL A 175 3.36 -38.43 -7.84
C VAL A 175 1.97 -38.86 -7.33
N ASP A 176 1.03 -37.92 -7.14
CA ASP A 176 -0.34 -38.26 -6.70
C ASP A 176 -1.08 -39.13 -7.72
N ASN A 177 -0.94 -38.85 -9.03
CA ASN A 177 -1.55 -39.68 -10.07
C ASN A 177 -0.90 -41.07 -10.19
N SER A 178 0.34 -41.27 -9.71
CA SER A 178 0.99 -42.58 -9.71
C SER A 178 0.55 -43.50 -8.55
N ILE A 179 -0.08 -42.92 -7.51
CA ILE A 179 -0.59 -43.67 -6.34
C ILE A 179 -2.01 -44.21 -6.59
N VAL A 180 -2.77 -43.60 -7.50
CA VAL A 180 -4.18 -43.97 -7.79
C VAL A 180 -4.32 -45.14 -8.78
N VAL A 181 -3.24 -45.56 -9.46
CA VAL A 181 -3.29 -46.60 -10.52
C VAL A 181 -3.08 -48.04 -10.00
N TYR A 182 -2.97 -48.24 -8.69
CA TYR A 182 -2.93 -49.58 -8.08
C TYR A 182 -4.25 -49.90 -7.37
N LYS A 183 -5.33 -50.17 -8.11
CA LYS A 183 -6.49 -50.93 -7.63
C LYS A 183 -7.12 -51.72 -8.77
#